data_AF-A0A1X2H967-F1
#
_entry.id   AF-A0A1X2H967-F1
#
_cell.length_a   1.000
_cell.length_b   1.000
_cell.length_c   1.000
_cell.angle_alpha   90.00
_cell.angle_beta   90.00
_cell.angle_gamma   90.00
#
_symmetry.space_group_name_H-M   'P 1'
#
loop_
_entity.id
_entity.type
_entity.pdbx_description
1 polymer ?
#
loop_
_entity_poly.entity_id
_entity_poly.type
_entity_poly.pdbx_seq_one_letter_code
_entity_poly.pdbx_strand_id
1 'polypeptide(L)'
;DWETVEMVAASSNNVDSHSRCVPCFGIHPWYVYRLAPPQEGDPQANEEGVKHQQQQQEHYQHVLDGPDDTEKQQLISQLAAPIPFSDWYPHLEQQLKRHPHALLGEVGLDRSARLLPGGAIEWHGVKPTNVCTILRLQLDLALQLDRAVSFHCVQSQGKSKTVTTATATTSVLRVCLHSFGGKPASLDQFFKWRHVKVYVSFSIAINARLGWKKLSQLIQAVPDDQLLIETDLNSPTSLDYNMVCIASLVAQAKNWSLHDTVMKTRQNWIAFTGVE
;
A
#
# COMPACT_ATOMS: atom_id res chain seq x y z
N ASP A 1 7.62 12.41 -1.12
CA ASP A 1 6.66 13.01 -2.07
C ASP A 1 5.39 13.52 -1.39
N TRP A 2 5.40 13.71 -0.06
CA TRP A 2 4.26 14.26 0.69
C TRP A 2 3.69 15.54 0.08
N GLU A 3 4.52 16.54 -0.17
CA GLU A 3 4.13 17.83 -0.74
C GLU A 3 3.45 17.69 -2.11
N THR A 4 3.95 16.78 -2.95
CA THR A 4 3.35 16.52 -4.27
C THR A 4 1.94 15.95 -4.13
N VAL A 5 1.75 14.96 -3.26
CA VAL A 5 0.42 14.37 -2.99
C VAL A 5 -0.56 15.44 -2.51
N GLU A 6 -0.11 16.29 -1.59
CA GLU A 6 -0.93 17.37 -1.06
C GLU A 6 -1.30 18.41 -2.10
N MET A 7 -0.32 18.85 -2.90
CA MET A 7 -0.53 19.81 -3.96
C MET A 7 -1.52 19.28 -5.01
N VAL A 8 -1.42 18.00 -5.38
CA VAL A 8 -2.35 17.35 -6.31
C VAL A 8 -3.75 17.28 -5.71
N ALA A 9 -3.87 16.84 -4.45
CA ALA A 9 -5.17 16.78 -3.77
C ALA A 9 -5.82 18.16 -3.63
N ALA A 10 -5.07 19.17 -3.20
CA ALA A 10 -5.55 20.55 -3.09
C ALA A 10 -5.99 21.12 -4.43
N SER A 11 -5.17 20.93 -5.47
CA SER A 11 -5.50 21.41 -6.83
C SER A 11 -6.76 20.73 -7.37
N SER A 12 -6.94 19.44 -7.10
CA SER A 12 -8.11 18.67 -7.56
C SER A 12 -9.39 19.07 -6.82
N ASN A 13 -9.28 19.40 -5.53
CA ASN A 13 -10.41 19.79 -4.69
C ASN A 13 -10.81 21.27 -4.82
N ASN A 14 -9.96 22.12 -5.40
CA ASN A 14 -10.26 23.54 -5.61
C ASN A 14 -11.10 23.80 -6.88
N VAL A 15 -11.18 22.83 -7.81
CA VAL A 15 -11.84 23.02 -9.11
C VAL A 15 -13.36 22.91 -9.04
N ASP A 16 -13.86 22.02 -8.19
CA ASP A 16 -15.29 21.86 -7.93
C ASP A 16 -15.50 22.02 -6.43
N SER A 17 -16.56 22.71 -6.00
CA SER A 17 -16.93 22.96 -4.59
C SER A 17 -17.18 21.69 -3.74
N HIS A 18 -16.86 20.51 -4.28
CA HIS A 18 -16.95 19.20 -3.68
C HIS A 18 -15.54 18.58 -3.65
N SER A 19 -15.08 18.15 -2.48
CA SER A 19 -13.78 17.46 -2.33
C SER A 19 -13.84 16.07 -2.98
N ARG A 20 -13.33 15.95 -4.21
CA ARG A 20 -13.34 14.70 -5.00
C ARG A 20 -12.07 13.86 -4.89
N CYS A 21 -10.99 14.44 -4.36
CA CYS A 21 -9.70 13.79 -4.21
C CYS A 21 -9.38 13.56 -2.73
N VAL A 22 -9.21 12.29 -2.36
CA VAL A 22 -8.77 11.86 -1.04
C VAL A 22 -7.29 11.48 -1.13
N PRO A 23 -6.38 12.20 -0.43
CA PRO A 23 -4.97 11.84 -0.45
C PRO A 23 -4.72 10.55 0.34
N CYS A 24 -3.63 9.88 0.01
CA CYS A 24 -3.18 8.66 0.67
C CYS A 24 -1.74 8.87 1.11
N PHE A 25 -1.44 8.53 2.37
CA PHE A 25 -0.12 8.75 2.95
C PHE A 25 0.41 7.47 3.59
N GLY A 26 1.64 7.11 3.28
CA GLY A 26 2.29 5.91 3.79
C GLY A 26 3.59 5.63 3.05
N ILE A 27 4.30 4.57 3.44
CA ILE A 27 5.45 4.08 2.71
C ILE A 27 5.18 2.71 2.08
N HIS A 28 5.27 2.70 0.76
CA HIS A 28 5.15 1.49 -0.06
C HIS A 28 6.25 0.49 0.27
N PRO A 29 6.00 -0.84 0.29
CA PRO A 29 6.99 -1.88 0.60
C PRO A 29 8.28 -1.76 -0.19
N TRP A 30 8.23 -1.19 -1.40
CA TRP A 30 9.42 -0.98 -2.23
C TRP A 30 10.42 -0.01 -1.62
N TYR A 31 9.98 0.94 -0.78
CA TYR A 31 10.81 2.01 -0.23
C TYR A 31 11.10 1.84 1.27
N VAL A 32 10.50 0.86 1.92
CA VAL A 32 10.66 0.61 3.37
C VAL A 32 12.11 0.42 3.77
N TYR A 33 12.94 -0.16 2.91
CA TYR A 33 14.38 -0.34 3.15
C TYR A 33 15.11 0.98 3.45
N ARG A 34 14.57 2.13 3.03
CA ARG A 34 15.15 3.46 3.31
C ARG A 34 14.92 3.94 4.74
N LEU A 35 14.08 3.27 5.52
CA LEU A 35 13.81 3.65 6.90
C LEU A 35 14.60 2.76 7.85
N ALA A 36 15.39 3.36 8.73
CA ALA A 36 16.03 2.66 9.83
C ALA A 36 15.00 2.44 10.95
N PRO A 37 14.73 1.18 11.37
CA PRO A 37 13.74 0.91 12.42
C PRO A 37 14.14 1.59 13.74
N PRO A 38 13.16 1.88 14.63
CA PRO A 38 13.48 2.46 15.93
C PRO A 38 14.43 1.55 16.71
N GLN A 39 15.54 2.10 17.19
CA GLN A 39 16.47 1.38 18.06
C GLN A 39 15.92 1.36 19.49
N GLU A 40 15.87 0.19 20.13
CA GLU A 40 15.53 0.09 21.54
C GLU A 40 16.71 0.62 22.38
N GLY A 41 16.56 1.81 22.97
CA GLY A 41 17.36 2.23 24.12
C GLY A 41 18.55 3.18 23.92
N ASP A 42 18.61 4.00 22.87
CA ASP A 42 19.69 5.02 22.76
C ASP A 42 19.16 6.47 22.79
N PRO A 43 19.35 7.21 23.90
CA PRO A 43 18.89 8.59 24.04
C PRO A 43 19.79 9.69 23.43
N GLN A 44 20.99 9.44 22.89
CA GLN A 44 21.85 10.55 22.44
C GLN A 44 22.77 10.19 21.26
N ALA A 45 22.40 10.60 20.05
CA ALA A 45 23.30 10.60 18.89
C ALA A 45 23.93 11.99 18.69
N ASN A 46 24.92 12.30 19.52
CA ASN A 46 25.90 13.35 19.23
C ASN A 46 27.24 12.63 19.00
N GLU A 47 27.73 12.58 17.75
CA GLU A 47 29.16 12.60 17.33
C GLU A 47 29.44 11.90 15.99
N GLU A 48 29.93 12.72 15.05
CA GLU A 48 30.96 12.48 14.02
C GLU A 48 30.75 11.45 12.88
N GLY A 49 30.82 11.98 11.65
CA GLY A 49 30.49 11.38 10.34
C GLY A 49 31.04 10.00 9.96
N VAL A 50 31.96 9.40 10.72
CA VAL A 50 32.44 8.02 10.47
C VAL A 50 31.48 6.99 11.05
N LYS A 51 30.86 7.26 12.21
CA LYS A 51 29.83 6.38 12.80
C LYS A 51 28.60 6.27 11.91
N HIS A 52 28.24 7.36 11.21
CA HIS A 52 27.07 7.40 10.32
C HIS A 52 27.22 6.54 9.06
N GLN A 53 28.40 6.51 8.41
CA GLN A 53 28.61 5.66 7.23
C GLN A 53 28.59 4.17 7.59
N GLN A 54 29.18 3.81 8.73
CA GLN A 54 29.16 2.43 9.19
C GLN A 54 27.75 1.96 9.56
N GLN A 55 26.99 2.78 10.29
CA GLN A 55 25.58 2.51 10.62
C GLN A 55 24.68 2.43 9.37
N GLN A 56 24.91 3.28 8.36
CA GLN A 56 24.22 3.22 7.08
C GLN A 56 24.46 1.88 6.37
N GLN A 57 25.73 1.47 6.28
CA GLN A 57 26.11 0.24 5.60
C GLN A 57 25.58 -1.00 6.34
N GLU A 58 25.66 -1.01 7.67
CA GLU A 58 25.10 -2.07 8.53
C GLU A 58 23.58 -2.21 8.35
N HIS A 59 22.86 -1.09 8.34
CA HIS A 59 21.41 -1.07 8.11
C HIS A 59 21.06 -1.71 6.77
N TYR A 60 21.62 -1.21 5.67
CA TYR A 60 21.30 -1.74 4.35
C TYR A 60 21.79 -3.18 4.15
N GLN A 61 22.91 -3.58 4.76
CA GLN A 61 23.33 -4.98 4.75
C GLN A 61 22.31 -5.90 5.42
N HIS A 62 21.65 -5.43 6.48
CA HIS A 62 20.63 -6.17 7.22
C HIS A 62 19.28 -6.23 6.49
N VAL A 63 18.82 -5.11 5.91
CA VAL A 63 17.48 -5.01 5.29
C VAL A 63 17.45 -5.31 3.79
N LEU A 64 18.59 -5.63 3.19
CA LEU A 64 18.68 -5.99 1.78
C LEU A 64 19.26 -7.39 1.60
N ASP A 65 18.67 -8.18 0.72
CA ASP A 65 19.12 -9.54 0.39
C ASP A 65 19.30 -9.71 -1.11
N GLY A 66 20.36 -10.37 -1.55
CA GLY A 66 20.74 -10.45 -2.96
C GLY A 66 21.57 -11.69 -3.26
N PRO A 67 21.53 -12.22 -4.50
CA PRO A 67 22.28 -13.43 -4.87
C PRO A 67 23.80 -13.18 -5.03
N ASP A 68 24.20 -11.92 -5.28
CA ASP A 68 25.60 -11.52 -5.45
C ASP A 68 25.95 -10.42 -4.43
N ASP A 69 26.89 -10.74 -3.54
CA ASP A 69 27.36 -9.80 -2.50
C ASP A 69 28.07 -8.58 -3.10
N THR A 70 28.77 -8.73 -4.23
CA THR A 70 29.47 -7.63 -4.90
C THR A 70 28.45 -6.65 -5.48
N GLU A 71 27.44 -7.15 -6.19
CA GLU A 71 26.34 -6.34 -6.71
C GLU A 71 25.58 -5.64 -5.57
N LYS A 72 25.32 -6.37 -4.47
CA LYS A 72 24.68 -5.81 -3.27
C LYS A 72 25.50 -4.66 -2.68
N GLN A 73 26.81 -4.82 -2.48
CA GLN A 73 27.64 -3.74 -1.92
C GLN A 73 27.76 -2.54 -2.87
N GLN A 74 27.82 -2.77 -4.18
CA GLN A 74 27.80 -1.70 -5.19
C GLN A 74 26.48 -0.92 -5.20
N LEU A 75 25.35 -1.60 -5.00
CA LEU A 75 24.07 -0.93 -4.84
C LEU A 75 24.04 -0.11 -3.54
N ILE A 76 24.45 -0.70 -2.42
CA ILE A 76 24.45 -0.06 -1.10
C ILE A 76 25.28 1.23 -1.11
N SER A 77 26.43 1.26 -1.78
CA SER A 77 27.30 2.44 -1.85
C SER A 77 26.68 3.62 -2.63
N GLN A 78 25.65 3.35 -3.45
CA GLN A 78 24.92 4.36 -4.22
C GLN A 78 23.64 4.85 -3.51
N LEU A 79 23.22 4.19 -2.43
CA LEU A 79 22.04 4.58 -1.67
C LEU A 79 22.34 5.78 -0.78
N ALA A 80 21.37 6.69 -0.66
CA ALA A 80 21.39 7.75 0.33
C ALA A 80 21.36 7.16 1.76
N ALA A 81 21.76 7.96 2.75
CA ALA A 81 21.65 7.57 4.16
C ALA A 81 20.21 7.18 4.51
N PRO A 82 20.01 6.10 5.31
CA PRO A 82 18.68 5.71 5.74
C PRO A 82 18.08 6.81 6.63
N ILE A 83 16.78 6.99 6.51
CA ILE A 83 16.01 7.96 7.29
C ILE A 83 15.64 7.28 8.61
N PRO A 84 15.97 7.86 9.78
CA PRO A 84 15.50 7.32 11.05
C PRO A 84 13.97 7.27 11.09
N PHE A 85 13.40 6.13 11.50
CA PHE A 85 11.95 6.00 11.62
C PHE A 85 11.36 6.98 12.63
N SER A 86 12.14 7.34 13.67
CA SER A 86 11.80 8.39 14.64
C SER A 86 11.57 9.76 14.00
N ASP A 87 12.23 10.04 12.89
CA ASP A 87 12.13 11.33 12.21
C ASP A 87 11.01 11.28 11.18
N TRP A 88 10.85 10.14 10.50
CA TRP A 88 9.84 9.95 9.47
C TRP A 88 8.42 9.79 10.03
N TYR A 89 8.25 9.02 11.11
CA TYR A 89 6.93 8.65 11.64
C TYR A 89 6.08 9.85 12.11
N PRO A 90 6.64 10.85 12.83
CA PRO A 90 5.88 12.05 13.21
C PRO A 90 5.30 12.80 12.01
N HIS A 91 6.00 12.80 10.86
CA HIS A 91 5.51 13.42 9.64
C HIS A 91 4.30 12.67 9.07
N LEU A 92 4.33 11.34 9.04
CA LEU A 92 3.16 10.53 8.63
C LEU A 92 1.95 10.83 9.53
N GLU A 93 2.15 10.81 10.86
CA GLU A 93 1.10 11.09 11.82
C GLU A 93 0.53 12.51 11.63
N GLN A 94 1.40 13.51 11.44
CA GLN A 94 0.98 14.89 11.18
C GLN A 94 0.17 14.99 9.89
N GLN A 95 0.56 14.30 8.82
CA GLN A 95 -0.18 14.31 7.55
C GLN A 95 -1.59 13.71 7.70
N LEU A 96 -1.70 12.55 8.35
CA LEU A 96 -2.99 11.89 8.59
C LEU A 96 -3.90 12.68 9.55
N LYS A 97 -3.33 13.45 10.49
CA LYS A 97 -4.09 14.35 11.36
C LYS A 97 -4.57 15.60 10.61
N ARG A 98 -3.72 16.17 9.75
CA ARG A 98 -4.03 17.39 8.99
C ARG A 98 -5.05 17.15 7.88
N HIS A 99 -5.13 15.93 7.36
CA HIS A 99 -6.09 15.51 6.36
C HIS A 99 -7.03 14.43 6.93
N PRO A 100 -8.13 14.80 7.60
CA PRO A 100 -8.97 13.86 8.36
C PRO A 100 -9.56 12.72 7.54
N HIS A 101 -9.75 12.92 6.24
CA HIS A 101 -10.29 11.92 5.32
C HIS A 101 -9.20 11.11 4.58
N ALA A 102 -7.92 11.45 4.76
CA ALA A 102 -6.83 10.77 4.07
C ALA A 102 -6.79 9.28 4.41
N LEU A 103 -6.36 8.45 3.46
CA LEU A 103 -6.13 7.04 3.70
C LEU A 103 -4.69 6.79 4.14
N LEU A 104 -4.44 5.69 4.84
CA LEU A 104 -3.09 5.16 4.98
C LEU A 104 -2.75 4.35 3.72
N GLY A 105 -1.66 4.69 3.04
CA GLY A 105 -1.22 3.92 1.89
C GLY A 105 -0.34 4.67 0.89
N GLU A 106 0.12 3.99 -0.14
CA GLU A 106 0.03 2.53 -0.27
C GLU A 106 1.06 1.86 0.66
N VAL A 107 0.63 0.89 1.46
CA VAL A 107 1.48 0.14 2.41
C VAL A 107 1.30 -1.35 2.17
N GLY A 108 2.23 -2.20 2.61
CA GLY A 108 2.00 -3.63 2.56
C GLY A 108 3.25 -4.46 2.39
N LEU A 109 3.13 -5.55 1.62
CA LEU A 109 4.16 -6.58 1.47
C LEU A 109 4.31 -7.00 0.00
N ASP A 110 5.51 -6.84 -0.54
CA ASP A 110 5.86 -7.28 -1.89
C ASP A 110 7.10 -8.20 -1.88
N ARG A 111 6.93 -9.48 -2.23
CA ARG A 111 8.07 -10.40 -2.39
C ARG A 111 8.66 -10.41 -3.81
N SER A 112 7.99 -9.79 -4.76
CA SER A 112 8.46 -9.62 -6.13
C SER A 112 9.33 -8.36 -6.29
N ALA A 113 9.25 -7.41 -5.36
CA ALA A 113 10.05 -6.18 -5.36
C ALA A 113 11.55 -6.46 -5.47
N ARG A 114 12.21 -5.79 -6.42
CA ARG A 114 13.66 -5.79 -6.61
C ARG A 114 14.13 -4.35 -6.73
N LEU A 115 15.22 -4.02 -6.05
CA LEU A 115 16.06 -2.88 -6.36
C LEU A 115 16.98 -3.32 -7.50
N LEU A 116 16.87 -2.64 -8.62
CA LEU A 116 17.73 -2.85 -9.77
C LEU A 116 18.88 -1.84 -9.72
N PRO A 117 20.13 -2.25 -9.97
CA PRO A 117 21.21 -1.31 -10.27
C PRO A 117 20.81 -0.42 -11.45
N GLY A 118 21.35 0.81 -11.49
CA GLY A 118 21.12 1.71 -12.61
C GLY A 118 21.49 1.07 -13.95
N GLY A 119 20.50 0.78 -14.80
CA GLY A 119 20.68 0.20 -16.13
C GLY A 119 20.35 -1.30 -16.27
N ALA A 120 19.99 -2.02 -15.20
CA ALA A 120 19.61 -3.43 -15.30
C ALA A 120 18.19 -3.60 -15.87
N ILE A 121 18.02 -4.54 -16.82
CA ILE A 121 16.75 -4.85 -17.51
C ILE A 121 16.11 -6.14 -16.97
N GLU A 122 16.92 -7.03 -16.39
CA GLU A 122 16.44 -8.32 -15.87
C GLU A 122 15.93 -8.21 -14.43
N TRP A 123 14.91 -9.01 -14.09
CA TRP A 123 14.30 -9.06 -12.75
C TRP A 123 15.17 -9.79 -11.72
N HIS A 124 16.46 -9.45 -11.70
CA HIS A 124 17.51 -10.04 -10.88
C HIS A 124 18.10 -8.86 -10.11
N GLY A 125 18.06 -8.93 -8.79
CA GLY A 125 18.45 -7.78 -7.99
C GLY A 125 18.17 -7.96 -6.51
N VAL A 126 18.47 -6.90 -5.78
CA VAL A 126 18.49 -6.88 -4.33
C VAL A 126 17.06 -6.66 -3.80
N LYS A 127 16.64 -7.45 -2.82
CA LYS A 127 15.28 -7.45 -2.28
C LYS A 127 15.24 -6.74 -0.94
N PRO A 128 14.29 -5.82 -0.72
CA PRO A 128 13.96 -5.38 0.62
C PRO A 128 13.50 -6.57 1.49
N THR A 129 14.16 -6.75 2.63
CA THR A 129 13.79 -7.67 3.70
C THR A 129 13.35 -6.85 4.92
N ASN A 130 12.74 -7.53 5.90
CA ASN A 130 12.35 -6.91 7.17
C ASN A 130 11.35 -5.72 7.10
N VAL A 131 10.39 -5.79 6.17
CA VAL A 131 9.33 -4.76 6.01
C VAL A 131 8.21 -4.82 7.06
N CYS A 132 8.12 -5.91 7.83
CA CYS A 132 6.97 -6.18 8.70
C CYS A 132 6.86 -5.21 9.88
N THR A 133 7.97 -4.77 10.48
CA THR A 133 7.94 -3.90 11.66
C THR A 133 7.36 -2.53 11.31
N ILE A 134 7.85 -1.91 10.25
CA ILE A 134 7.36 -0.60 9.77
C ILE A 134 5.92 -0.71 9.29
N LEU A 135 5.57 -1.79 8.58
CA LEU A 135 4.18 -2.03 8.20
C LEU A 135 3.26 -2.07 9.42
N ARG A 136 3.63 -2.80 10.48
CA ARG A 136 2.85 -2.88 11.70
C ARG A 136 2.63 -1.51 12.33
N LEU A 137 3.69 -0.69 12.45
CA LEU A 137 3.60 0.66 13.02
C LEU A 137 2.68 1.58 12.21
N GLN A 138 2.68 1.46 10.88
CA GLN A 138 1.74 2.19 10.02
C GLN A 138 0.29 1.73 10.25
N LEU A 139 0.05 0.42 10.33
CA LEU A 139 -1.29 -0.15 10.57
C LEU A 139 -1.83 0.18 11.97
N ASP A 140 -0.95 0.19 12.98
CA ASP A 140 -1.28 0.62 14.34
C ASP A 140 -1.76 2.09 14.33
N LEU A 141 -1.06 2.96 13.60
CA LEU A 141 -1.45 4.37 13.43
C LEU A 141 -2.79 4.52 12.68
N ALA A 142 -3.03 3.74 11.63
CA ALA A 142 -4.32 3.75 10.94
C ALA A 142 -5.46 3.30 11.85
N LEU A 143 -5.25 2.29 12.69
CA LEU A 143 -6.26 1.87 13.67
C LEU A 143 -6.54 2.97 14.70
N GLN A 144 -5.49 3.61 15.23
CA GLN A 144 -5.59 4.70 16.20
C GLN A 144 -6.36 5.91 15.66
N LEU A 145 -6.13 6.24 14.39
CA LEU A 145 -6.76 7.38 13.73
C LEU A 145 -8.03 6.99 12.95
N ASP A 146 -8.51 5.75 13.03
CA ASP A 146 -9.65 5.24 12.25
C ASP A 146 -9.54 5.52 10.73
N ARG A 147 -8.36 5.20 10.15
CA ARG A 147 -8.05 5.40 8.73
C ARG A 147 -8.21 4.09 7.96
N ALA A 148 -8.85 4.18 6.80
CA ALA A 148 -8.85 3.07 5.85
C ALA A 148 -7.46 2.91 5.22
N VAL A 149 -7.10 1.67 4.90
CA VAL A 149 -5.76 1.30 4.43
C VAL A 149 -5.82 0.82 2.99
N SER A 150 -5.06 1.45 2.09
CA SER A 150 -4.73 0.87 0.79
C SER A 150 -3.53 -0.06 0.93
N PHE A 151 -3.74 -1.35 0.69
CA PHE A 151 -2.80 -2.43 1.04
C PHE A 151 -2.29 -3.19 -0.18
N HIS A 152 -0.99 -3.06 -0.43
CA HIS A 152 -0.24 -3.80 -1.44
C HIS A 152 0.07 -5.23 -0.97
N CYS A 153 -0.32 -6.24 -1.74
CA CYS A 153 0.00 -7.63 -1.41
C CYS A 153 0.37 -8.45 -2.63
N VAL A 154 1.68 -8.52 -2.92
CA VAL A 154 2.22 -9.29 -4.05
C VAL A 154 3.10 -10.44 -3.56
N GLN A 155 2.72 -11.67 -3.92
CA GLN A 155 3.41 -12.92 -3.55
C GLN A 155 3.64 -13.12 -2.04
N SER A 156 2.88 -12.42 -1.20
CA SER A 156 3.05 -12.36 0.26
C SER A 156 1.85 -12.91 1.03
N GLN A 157 0.87 -13.51 0.34
CA GLN A 157 -0.44 -13.86 0.91
C GLN A 157 -0.35 -14.77 2.16
N GLY A 158 0.61 -15.71 2.20
CA GLY A 158 0.78 -16.62 3.33
C GLY A 158 1.43 -16.02 4.59
N LYS A 159 2.11 -14.86 4.49
CA LYS A 159 2.73 -14.15 5.64
C LYS A 159 1.87 -13.00 6.18
N SER A 160 0.73 -12.74 5.56
CA SER A 160 -0.13 -11.62 5.92
C SER A 160 -0.93 -11.86 7.22
N LYS A 161 -0.76 -13.03 7.87
CA LYS A 161 -1.23 -13.30 9.25
C LYS A 161 -0.67 -12.33 10.29
N THR A 162 0.39 -11.58 9.96
CA THR A 162 1.04 -10.60 10.84
C THR A 162 0.29 -9.26 10.93
N VAL A 163 -0.82 -9.06 10.21
CA VAL A 163 -1.70 -7.87 10.32
C VAL A 163 -2.70 -8.01 11.49
N THR A 164 -2.30 -8.67 12.58
CA THR A 164 -3.08 -8.71 13.81
C THR A 164 -2.48 -7.72 14.79
N THR A 165 -2.97 -6.50 14.74
CA THR A 165 -2.61 -5.48 15.73
C THR A 165 -3.25 -5.90 17.05
N ALA A 166 -2.42 -6.46 17.92
CA ALA A 166 -2.78 -6.73 19.29
C ALA A 166 -2.99 -5.38 20.00
N THR A 167 -4.23 -5.08 20.41
CA THR A 167 -4.61 -4.59 21.75
C THR A 167 -6.07 -4.13 21.74
N ALA A 168 -6.87 -4.81 22.57
CA ALA A 168 -7.99 -4.30 23.38
C ALA A 168 -8.94 -3.18 22.84
N THR A 169 -9.09 -3.02 21.53
CA THR A 169 -9.99 -2.00 20.95
C THR A 169 -11.17 -2.68 20.27
N THR A 170 -12.35 -2.08 20.40
CA THR A 170 -13.57 -2.47 19.68
C THR A 170 -13.52 -2.07 18.19
N SER A 171 -12.50 -1.33 17.79
CA SER A 171 -12.33 -0.78 16.45
C SER A 171 -11.96 -1.85 15.43
N VAL A 172 -12.49 -1.72 14.21
CA VAL A 172 -12.23 -2.62 13.09
C VAL A 172 -11.39 -1.88 12.05
N LEU A 173 -10.20 -2.40 11.76
CA LEU A 173 -9.34 -1.85 10.71
C LEU A 173 -9.98 -2.13 9.33
N ARG A 174 -10.09 -1.11 8.49
CA ARG A 174 -10.61 -1.26 7.12
C ARG A 174 -9.43 -1.32 6.15
N VAL A 175 -9.32 -2.40 5.40
CA VAL A 175 -8.17 -2.66 4.51
C VAL A 175 -8.67 -3.01 3.12
N CYS A 176 -8.21 -2.31 2.10
CA CYS A 176 -8.42 -2.68 0.70
C CYS A 176 -7.18 -3.39 0.15
N LEU A 177 -7.33 -4.63 -0.31
CA LEU A 177 -6.32 -5.31 -1.12
C LEU A 177 -6.34 -4.71 -2.52
N HIS A 178 -5.43 -3.76 -2.75
CA HIS A 178 -5.25 -3.04 -4.01
C HIS A 178 -4.97 -4.00 -5.18
N SER A 179 -5.64 -3.79 -6.33
CA SER A 179 -5.40 -4.52 -7.59
C SER A 179 -5.21 -6.05 -7.41
N PHE A 180 -6.02 -6.72 -6.59
CA PHE A 180 -5.68 -8.08 -6.11
C PHE A 180 -5.60 -9.12 -7.24
N GLY A 181 -4.39 -9.61 -7.52
CA GLY A 181 -4.09 -10.56 -8.59
C GLY A 181 -3.92 -12.03 -8.18
N GLY A 182 -4.23 -12.37 -6.92
CA GLY A 182 -4.01 -13.69 -6.33
C GLY A 182 -4.88 -14.82 -6.90
N LYS A 183 -4.98 -15.92 -6.16
CA LYS A 183 -5.93 -17.01 -6.50
C LYS A 183 -7.29 -16.72 -5.84
N PRO A 184 -8.44 -16.99 -6.48
CA PRO A 184 -9.75 -16.82 -5.85
C PRO A 184 -9.85 -17.49 -4.47
N ALA A 185 -9.40 -18.74 -4.36
CA ALA A 185 -9.38 -19.49 -3.10
C ALA A 185 -8.49 -18.87 -2.00
N SER A 186 -7.57 -17.97 -2.36
CA SER A 186 -6.76 -17.24 -1.36
C SER A 186 -7.48 -16.03 -0.77
N LEU A 187 -8.67 -15.65 -1.23
CA LEU A 187 -9.43 -14.56 -0.62
C LEU A 187 -10.00 -14.94 0.76
N ASP A 188 -10.43 -16.19 0.92
CA ASP A 188 -11.02 -16.70 2.17
C ASP A 188 -10.11 -16.51 3.40
N GLN A 189 -8.79 -16.59 3.23
CA GLN A 189 -7.86 -16.38 4.34
C GLN A 189 -7.82 -14.91 4.81
N PHE A 190 -8.12 -13.94 3.93
CA PHE A 190 -8.16 -12.52 4.28
C PHE A 190 -9.48 -12.17 4.97
N PHE A 191 -10.61 -12.67 4.46
CA PHE A 191 -11.93 -12.46 5.08
C PHE A 191 -12.08 -13.10 6.47
N LYS A 192 -11.18 -14.01 6.84
CA LYS A 192 -11.12 -14.63 8.18
C LYS A 192 -10.28 -13.85 9.19
N TRP A 193 -9.66 -12.73 8.80
CA TRP A 193 -8.91 -11.90 9.75
C TRP A 193 -9.84 -11.30 10.80
N ARG A 194 -9.43 -11.39 12.06
CA ARG A 194 -10.19 -10.80 13.17
C ARG A 194 -9.89 -9.32 13.27
N HIS A 195 -10.90 -8.52 13.61
CA HIS A 195 -10.80 -7.06 13.77
C HIS A 195 -10.36 -6.33 12.49
N VAL A 196 -10.51 -6.96 11.32
CA VAL A 196 -10.24 -6.35 10.02
C VAL A 196 -11.44 -6.58 9.11
N LYS A 197 -11.96 -5.51 8.50
CA LYS A 197 -12.90 -5.60 7.38
C LYS A 197 -12.09 -5.44 6.10
N VAL A 198 -12.04 -6.51 5.32
CA VAL A 198 -11.25 -6.56 4.08
C VAL A 198 -12.14 -6.19 2.90
N TYR A 199 -11.66 -5.26 2.09
CA TYR A 199 -12.17 -4.92 0.78
C TYR A 199 -11.17 -5.41 -0.27
N VAL A 200 -11.65 -5.60 -1.49
CA VAL A 200 -10.82 -6.03 -2.62
C VAL A 200 -11.17 -5.16 -3.81
N SER A 201 -10.17 -4.51 -4.38
CA SER A 201 -10.32 -3.72 -5.58
C SER A 201 -9.75 -4.44 -6.81
N PHE A 202 -10.28 -4.07 -7.96
CA PHE A 202 -9.82 -4.54 -9.26
C PHE A 202 -9.60 -3.33 -10.16
N SER A 203 -8.59 -3.44 -11.01
CA SER A 203 -8.18 -2.40 -11.95
C SER A 203 -8.07 -2.90 -13.38
N ILE A 204 -8.15 -1.98 -14.33
CA ILE A 204 -7.82 -2.28 -15.73
C ILE A 204 -6.32 -2.56 -15.89
N ALA A 205 -5.46 -1.72 -15.32
CA ALA A 205 -4.01 -1.80 -15.57
C ALA A 205 -3.40 -3.14 -15.13
N ILE A 206 -3.89 -3.71 -14.02
CA ILE A 206 -3.37 -4.97 -13.47
C ILE A 206 -4.29 -6.15 -13.75
N ASN A 207 -5.57 -6.07 -13.37
CA ASN A 207 -6.42 -7.25 -13.31
C ASN A 207 -6.93 -7.69 -14.70
N ALA A 208 -7.09 -6.78 -15.67
CA ALA A 208 -7.49 -7.16 -17.03
C ALA A 208 -6.46 -8.09 -17.72
N ARG A 209 -5.19 -8.02 -17.31
CA ARG A 209 -4.09 -8.85 -17.84
C ARG A 209 -4.17 -10.31 -17.40
N LEU A 210 -5.01 -10.64 -16.41
CA LEU A 210 -5.17 -12.00 -15.89
C LEU A 210 -5.95 -12.94 -16.83
N GLY A 211 -6.60 -12.37 -17.86
CA GLY A 211 -7.54 -13.08 -18.72
C GLY A 211 -8.92 -13.24 -18.06
N TRP A 212 -9.96 -13.18 -18.89
CA TRP A 212 -11.35 -13.10 -18.43
C TRP A 212 -11.74 -14.22 -17.45
N LYS A 213 -11.38 -15.47 -17.74
CA LYS A 213 -11.72 -16.63 -16.90
C LYS A 213 -11.24 -16.48 -15.46
N LYS A 214 -10.01 -16.01 -15.25
CA LYS A 214 -9.46 -15.84 -13.89
C LYS A 214 -10.04 -14.60 -13.23
N LEU A 215 -10.18 -13.51 -13.97
CA LEU A 215 -10.71 -12.25 -13.46
C LEU A 215 -12.16 -12.40 -12.98
N SER A 216 -13.03 -13.01 -13.78
CA SER A 216 -14.44 -13.20 -13.41
C SER A 216 -14.59 -14.07 -12.16
N GLN A 217 -13.80 -15.14 -12.04
CA GLN A 217 -13.76 -15.97 -10.82
C GLN A 217 -13.26 -15.21 -9.59
N LEU A 218 -12.26 -14.33 -9.73
CA LEU A 218 -11.79 -13.48 -8.65
C LEU A 218 -12.88 -12.50 -8.20
N ILE A 219 -13.50 -11.80 -9.14
CA ILE A 219 -14.59 -10.85 -8.87
C ILE A 219 -15.76 -11.56 -8.17
N GLN A 220 -16.16 -12.73 -8.66
CA GLN A 220 -17.25 -13.52 -8.07
C GLN A 220 -16.97 -13.97 -6.64
N ALA A 221 -15.70 -14.24 -6.31
CA ALA A 221 -15.29 -14.67 -4.97
C ALA A 221 -15.28 -13.56 -3.91
N VAL A 222 -15.32 -12.28 -4.32
CA VAL A 222 -15.40 -11.15 -3.38
C VAL A 222 -16.87 -10.91 -3.00
N PRO A 223 -17.22 -10.81 -1.70
CA PRO A 223 -18.58 -10.43 -1.29
C PRO A 223 -19.00 -9.08 -1.86
N ASP A 224 -20.28 -8.94 -2.17
CA ASP A 224 -20.80 -7.77 -2.88
C ASP A 224 -20.58 -6.45 -2.13
N ASP A 225 -20.57 -6.49 -0.79
CA ASP A 225 -20.37 -5.36 0.12
C ASP A 225 -18.89 -5.02 0.38
N GLN A 226 -17.97 -5.77 -0.23
CA GLN A 226 -16.52 -5.68 -0.03
C GLN A 226 -15.76 -5.45 -1.34
N LEU A 227 -16.48 -5.27 -2.46
CA LEU A 227 -15.92 -5.08 -3.78
C LEU A 227 -15.73 -3.59 -4.07
N LEU A 228 -14.50 -3.21 -4.43
CA LEU A 228 -14.12 -1.88 -4.91
C LEU A 228 -13.61 -1.94 -6.35
N ILE A 229 -13.49 -0.78 -7.00
CA ILE A 229 -12.95 -0.65 -8.36
C ILE A 229 -11.99 0.53 -8.42
N GLU A 230 -10.99 0.44 -9.29
CA GLU A 230 -9.99 1.49 -9.51
C GLU A 230 -9.38 1.40 -10.92
N THR A 231 -8.50 2.33 -11.27
CA THR A 231 -7.78 2.31 -12.55
C THR A 231 -6.38 1.72 -12.44
N ASP A 232 -5.72 1.95 -11.31
CA ASP A 232 -4.30 1.68 -11.06
C ASP A 232 -3.38 2.31 -12.12
N LEU A 233 -3.68 3.57 -12.45
CA LEU A 233 -2.92 4.41 -13.37
C LEU A 233 -2.22 5.53 -12.59
N ASN A 234 -0.99 5.86 -13.02
CA ASN A 234 -0.20 6.95 -12.46
C ASN A 234 -0.55 8.33 -13.07
N SER A 235 -1.54 8.39 -13.96
CA SER A 235 -1.97 9.59 -14.66
C SER A 235 -3.49 9.71 -14.61
N PRO A 236 -4.04 10.92 -14.43
CA PRO A 236 -5.48 11.16 -14.53
C PRO A 236 -6.00 11.04 -15.97
N THR A 237 -5.11 10.99 -16.97
CA THR A 237 -5.51 10.84 -18.37
C THR A 237 -6.31 9.54 -18.55
N SER A 238 -7.51 9.66 -19.13
CA SER A 238 -8.44 8.54 -19.37
C SER A 238 -8.97 7.85 -18.11
N LEU A 239 -8.94 8.52 -16.94
CA LEU A 239 -9.44 7.95 -15.69
C LEU A 239 -10.89 7.48 -15.82
N ASP A 240 -11.80 8.34 -16.29
CA ASP A 240 -13.23 8.02 -16.43
C ASP A 240 -13.47 6.83 -17.36
N TYR A 241 -12.78 6.80 -18.50
CA TYR A 241 -12.87 5.69 -19.44
C TYR A 241 -12.46 4.37 -18.79
N ASN A 242 -11.34 4.34 -18.07
CA ASN A 242 -10.88 3.14 -17.39
C ASN A 242 -11.80 2.71 -16.24
N MET A 243 -12.40 3.67 -15.51
CA MET A 243 -13.41 3.39 -14.49
C MET A 243 -14.66 2.74 -15.09
N VAL A 244 -15.14 3.21 -16.24
CA VAL A 244 -16.25 2.58 -16.97
C VAL A 244 -15.87 1.18 -17.45
N CYS A 245 -14.65 0.98 -17.96
CA CYS A 245 -14.18 -0.34 -18.39
C CYS A 245 -14.15 -1.35 -17.24
N ILE A 246 -13.58 -1.00 -16.08
CA ILE A 246 -13.53 -1.94 -14.96
C ILE A 246 -14.92 -2.19 -14.37
N ALA A 247 -15.77 -1.16 -14.29
CA ALA A 247 -17.16 -1.32 -13.86
C ALA A 247 -17.93 -2.27 -14.79
N SER A 248 -17.69 -2.20 -16.10
CA SER A 248 -18.30 -3.11 -17.07
C SER A 248 -17.85 -4.57 -16.87
N LEU A 249 -16.57 -4.80 -16.58
CA LEU A 249 -16.06 -6.14 -16.27
C LEU A 249 -16.64 -6.71 -14.98
N VAL A 250 -16.79 -5.88 -13.94
CA VAL A 250 -17.44 -6.27 -12.68
C VAL A 250 -18.92 -6.57 -12.91
N ALA A 251 -19.63 -5.71 -13.64
CA ALA A 251 -21.03 -5.92 -13.99
C ALA A 251 -21.25 -7.27 -14.69
N GLN A 252 -20.41 -7.56 -15.69
CA GLN A 252 -20.46 -8.83 -16.41
C GLN A 252 -20.16 -10.03 -15.50
N ALA A 253 -19.16 -9.95 -14.62
CA ALA A 253 -18.79 -11.06 -13.75
C ALA A 253 -19.83 -11.35 -12.65
N LYS A 254 -20.46 -10.29 -12.13
CA LYS A 254 -21.49 -10.36 -11.07
C LYS A 254 -22.92 -10.50 -11.59
N ASN A 255 -23.12 -10.41 -12.91
CA ASN A 255 -24.43 -10.33 -13.54
C ASN A 255 -25.27 -9.17 -12.98
N TRP A 256 -24.64 -8.01 -12.83
CA TRP A 256 -25.28 -6.76 -12.42
C TRP A 256 -25.50 -5.85 -13.63
N SER A 257 -26.41 -4.89 -13.51
CA SER A 257 -26.39 -3.76 -14.43
C SER A 257 -25.16 -2.88 -14.16
N LEU A 258 -24.73 -2.11 -15.16
CA LEU A 258 -23.65 -1.12 -14.97
C LEU A 258 -24.03 -0.09 -13.90
N HIS A 259 -25.30 0.34 -13.86
CA HIS A 259 -25.82 1.26 -12.85
C HIS A 259 -25.69 0.67 -11.44
N ASP A 260 -26.16 -0.57 -11.23
CA ASP A 260 -26.06 -1.23 -9.92
C ASP A 260 -24.60 -1.41 -9.50
N THR A 261 -23.71 -1.68 -10.46
CA THR A 261 -22.28 -1.83 -10.19
C THR A 261 -21.71 -0.54 -9.64
N VAL A 262 -21.98 0.60 -10.30
CA VAL A 262 -21.52 1.93 -9.85
C VAL A 262 -22.11 2.28 -8.48
N MET A 263 -23.41 2.03 -8.27
CA MET A 263 -24.06 2.34 -7.00
C MET A 263 -23.53 1.49 -5.85
N LYS A 264 -23.34 0.18 -6.07
CA LYS A 264 -22.78 -0.74 -5.06
C LYS A 264 -21.33 -0.40 -4.74
N THR A 265 -20.47 -0.21 -5.74
CA THR A 265 -19.06 0.11 -5.49
C THR A 265 -18.90 1.48 -4.84
N ARG A 266 -19.77 2.46 -5.13
CA ARG A 266 -19.83 3.72 -4.39
C ARG A 266 -20.24 3.52 -2.92
N GLN A 267 -21.28 2.74 -2.65
CA GLN A 267 -21.69 2.44 -1.26
C GLN A 267 -20.56 1.74 -0.50
N ASN A 268 -19.87 0.80 -1.15
CA ASN A 268 -18.73 0.12 -0.57
C ASN A 268 -17.56 1.07 -0.30
N TRP A 269 -17.29 2.03 -1.20
CA TRP A 269 -16.27 3.06 -1.00
C TRP A 269 -16.57 3.94 0.22
N ILE A 270 -17.83 4.36 0.38
CA ILE A 270 -18.26 5.15 1.54
C ILE A 270 -18.11 4.32 2.82
N ALA A 271 -18.52 3.05 2.81
CA ALA A 271 -18.35 2.17 3.96
C ALA A 271 -16.87 1.90 4.29
N PHE A 272 -16.01 1.85 3.27
CA PHE A 272 -14.57 1.65 3.42
C PHE A 272 -13.89 2.90 4.00
N THR A 273 -14.16 4.07 3.44
CA THR A 273 -13.43 5.31 3.74
C THR A 273 -14.09 6.21 4.77
N GLY A 274 -15.41 6.14 4.92
CA GLY A 274 -16.21 7.10 5.67
C GLY A 274 -16.38 8.46 4.97
N VAL A 275 -16.06 8.55 3.67
CA VAL A 275 -16.13 9.78 2.86
C VAL A 275 -17.26 9.66 1.82
N GLU A 276 -18.15 10.64 1.76
CA GLU A 276 -19.34 10.67 0.87
C GLU A 276 -19.09 11.26 -0.54
#